data_AF-A0A9X8GRQ5-F1
#
_entry.id   AF-A0A9X8GRQ5-F1
#
_cell.length_a   1.000
_cell.length_b   1.000
_cell.length_c   1.000
_cell.angle_alpha   90.00
_cell.angle_beta   90.00
_cell.angle_gamma   90.00
#
_symmetry.space_group_name_H-M   'P 1'
#
loop_
_entity.id
_entity.type
_entity.pdbx_description
1 polymer ?
#
loop_
_entity_poly.entity_id
_entity_poly.type
_entity_poly.pdbx_seq_one_letter_code
_entity_poly.pdbx_strand_id
1 'polypeptide(L)'
;MDQQYQLKAGHYYLYDMRDTPSAVTGERRFRLRTETVAIAFDLHTGEVHQHGTPMRIHSWALTARRRLRAAGAWQSADDIVVVSGPLPVEEINNCLRIRGYCRRMFQRLASLPHGKWQADKTASSQSRRA
;
A
#
# COMPACT_ATOMS: atom_id res chain seq x y z
N MET A 1 -4.27 -8.17 8.84
CA MET A 1 -5.44 -7.40 8.33
C MET A 1 -5.79 -8.00 6.99
N ASP A 2 -7.06 -8.30 6.72
CA ASP A 2 -7.46 -8.87 5.42
C ASP A 2 -7.95 -7.76 4.51
N GLN A 3 -7.06 -6.81 4.23
CA GLN A 3 -7.35 -5.62 3.46
C GLN A 3 -6.62 -5.68 2.13
N GLN A 4 -7.30 -5.27 1.05
CA GLN A 4 -6.77 -5.31 -0.30
C GLN A 4 -7.05 -4.03 -1.06
N TYR A 5 -6.00 -3.46 -1.65
CA TYR A 5 -6.09 -2.38 -2.60
C TYR A 5 -6.41 -2.90 -4.01
N GLN A 6 -7.27 -2.18 -4.72
CA GLN A 6 -7.54 -2.35 -6.14
C GLN A 6 -7.41 -1.01 -6.85
N LEU A 7 -6.83 -0.98 -8.04
CA LEU A 7 -6.75 0.21 -8.88
C LEU A 7 -7.90 0.20 -9.89
N LYS A 8 -8.80 1.18 -9.82
CA LYS A 8 -9.93 1.34 -10.76
C LYS A 8 -9.99 2.79 -11.23
N ALA A 9 -10.05 3.01 -12.55
CA ALA A 9 -10.14 4.35 -13.16
C ALA A 9 -9.13 5.37 -12.57
N GLY A 10 -7.88 4.93 -12.34
CA GLY A 10 -6.82 5.79 -11.81
C GLY A 10 -6.87 6.08 -10.30
N HIS A 11 -7.81 5.49 -9.56
CA HIS A 11 -7.91 5.59 -8.10
C HIS A 11 -7.70 4.25 -7.41
N TYR A 12 -7.03 4.27 -6.26
CA TYR A 12 -6.91 3.14 -5.36
C TYR A 12 -8.15 3.06 -4.46
N TYR A 13 -8.73 1.87 -4.40
CA TYR A 13 -9.83 1.50 -3.53
C TYR A 13 -9.35 0.46 -2.54
N LEU A 14 -9.52 0.72 -1.25
CA LEU A 14 -9.24 -0.23 -0.19
C LEU A 14 -10.51 -1.00 0.15
N TYR A 15 -10.46 -2.32 0.08
CA TYR A 15 -11.52 -3.22 0.50
C TYR A 15 -11.10 -4.00 1.73
N ASP A 16 -12.07 -4.33 2.58
CA ASP A 16 -11.92 -5.37 3.58
C ASP A 16 -12.47 -6.67 2.98
N MET A 17 -11.62 -7.69 2.86
CA MET A 17 -11.98 -8.96 2.24
C MET A 17 -12.88 -9.82 3.14
N ARG A 18 -13.06 -9.42 4.41
CA ARG A 18 -14.03 -10.02 5.33
C ARG A 18 -15.43 -9.47 5.13
N ASP A 19 -15.57 -8.25 4.60
CA ASP A 19 -16.89 -7.62 4.38
C ASP A 19 -17.64 -8.37 3.29
N THR A 20 -18.79 -8.96 3.62
CA THR A 20 -19.64 -9.66 2.64
C THR A 20 -20.09 -8.68 1.54
N PRO A 21 -20.06 -9.08 0.26
CA PRO A 21 -20.65 -8.26 -0.80
C PRO A 21 -22.12 -7.96 -0.48
N SER A 22 -22.57 -6.75 -0.83
CA SER A 22 -23.97 -6.35 -0.67
C SER A 22 -24.90 -7.34 -1.37
N ALA A 23 -25.92 -7.82 -0.69
CA ALA A 23 -26.91 -8.73 -1.29
C ALA A 23 -27.74 -8.07 -2.40
N VAL A 24 -27.82 -6.73 -2.41
CA VAL A 24 -28.62 -5.95 -3.37
C VAL A 24 -27.81 -5.57 -4.60
N THR A 25 -26.57 -5.12 -4.41
CA THR A 25 -25.72 -4.61 -5.51
C THR A 25 -24.61 -5.57 -5.92
N GLY A 26 -24.34 -6.62 -5.14
CA GLY A 26 -23.20 -7.52 -5.36
C GLY A 26 -21.83 -6.89 -5.08
N GLU A 27 -21.77 -5.60 -4.73
CA GLU A 27 -20.51 -4.88 -4.55
C GLU A 27 -20.07 -4.87 -3.07
N ARG A 28 -18.75 -4.97 -2.86
CA ARG A 28 -18.14 -4.75 -1.53
C ARG A 28 -18.01 -3.25 -1.27
N ARG A 29 -18.29 -2.83 -0.03
CA ARG A 29 -18.07 -1.44 0.39
C ARG A 29 -16.58 -1.16 0.48
N PHE A 30 -16.10 -0.14 -0.23
CA PHE A 30 -14.72 0.31 -0.06
C PHE A 30 -14.58 1.14 1.23
N ARG A 31 -13.46 0.95 1.94
CA ARG A 31 -13.10 1.67 3.15
C ARG A 31 -12.40 3.00 2.85
N LEU A 32 -11.71 3.07 1.71
CA LEU A 32 -10.97 4.25 1.27
C LEU A 32 -10.95 4.32 -0.26
N ARG A 33 -11.10 5.53 -0.81
CA ARG A 33 -10.77 5.86 -2.20
C ARG A 33 -9.71 6.97 -2.20
N THR A 34 -8.64 6.81 -2.96
CA THR A 34 -7.58 7.83 -3.06
C THR A 34 -6.81 7.73 -4.38
N GLU A 35 -6.21 8.84 -4.82
CA GLU A 35 -5.40 8.86 -6.04
C GLU A 35 -4.02 8.23 -5.86
N THR A 36 -3.44 8.32 -4.67
CA THR A 36 -2.12 7.80 -4.33
C THR A 36 -2.17 7.20 -2.94
N VAL A 37 -1.34 6.20 -2.69
CA VAL A 37 -1.27 5.53 -1.39
C VAL A 37 0.06 5.88 -0.73
N ALA A 38 0.01 6.10 0.57
CA ALA A 38 1.19 6.15 1.41
C ALA A 38 1.19 4.98 2.39
N ILE A 39 2.39 4.46 2.67
CA ILE A 39 2.63 3.38 3.61
C ILE A 39 3.71 3.87 4.59
N ALA A 40 3.37 3.83 5.87
CA ALA A 40 4.30 4.05 6.97
C ALA A 40 4.72 2.71 7.58
N PHE A 41 6.03 2.50 7.67
CA PHE A 41 6.61 1.26 8.18
C PHE A 41 7.92 1.53 8.93
N ASP A 42 8.35 0.54 9.70
CA ASP A 42 9.64 0.55 10.40
C ASP A 42 10.79 0.14 9.46
N LEU A 43 11.86 0.95 9.42
CA LEU A 43 12.97 0.78 8.48
C LEU A 43 13.71 -0.56 8.64
N HIS A 44 13.86 -1.05 9.87
CA HIS A 44 14.67 -2.23 10.18
C HIS A 44 13.90 -3.53 10.00
N THR A 45 12.66 -3.56 10.49
CA THR A 45 11.79 -4.73 10.46
C THR A 45 10.96 -4.80 9.19
N GLY A 46 10.71 -3.65 8.54
CA GLY A 46 9.76 -3.52 7.45
C GLY A 46 8.30 -3.74 7.87
N GLU A 47 8.00 -3.64 9.17
CA GLU A 47 6.64 -3.76 9.69
C GLU A 47 5.80 -2.53 9.33
N VAL A 48 4.64 -2.75 8.71
CA VAL A 48 3.70 -1.68 8.40
C VAL A 48 2.97 -1.25 9.66
N HIS A 49 3.07 0.03 9.99
CA HIS A 49 2.30 0.62 11.08
C HIS A 49 0.97 1.19 10.58
N GLN A 50 0.97 1.90 9.45
CA GLN A 50 -0.21 2.57 8.93
C GLN A 50 -0.13 2.75 7.41
N HIS A 51 -1.25 2.69 6.71
CA HIS A 51 -1.35 3.01 5.28
C HIS A 51 -2.66 3.76 4.99
N GLY A 52 -2.70 4.49 3.86
CA GLY A 52 -3.86 5.31 3.51
C GLY A 52 -3.53 6.49 2.61
N THR A 53 -4.33 7.55 2.71
CA THR A 53 -4.08 8.82 1.99
C THR A 53 -2.78 9.46 2.47
N PRO A 54 -1.92 9.98 1.58
CA PRO A 54 -0.64 10.55 1.98
C PRO A 54 -0.75 11.56 3.12
N MET A 55 -1.69 12.50 3.02
CA MET A 55 -1.93 13.50 4.06
C MET A 55 -2.18 12.87 5.44
N ARG A 56 -3.04 11.83 5.53
CA ARG A 56 -3.35 11.17 6.81
C ARG A 56 -2.13 10.43 7.37
N ILE A 57 -1.34 9.81 6.50
CA ILE A 57 -0.16 9.02 6.91
C ILE A 57 0.99 9.91 7.36
N HIS A 58 1.22 11.03 6.68
CA HIS A 58 2.20 12.02 7.13
C HIS A 58 1.81 12.63 8.48
N SER A 59 0.54 13.01 8.67
CA SER A 59 0.05 13.52 9.97
C SER A 59 0.15 12.48 11.09
N TRP A 60 -0.18 11.22 10.79
CA TRP A 60 -0.01 10.12 11.73
C TRP A 60 1.47 9.94 12.09
N ALA A 61 2.38 9.89 11.11
CA ALA A 61 3.80 9.67 11.33
C ALA A 61 4.41 10.79 12.18
N LEU A 62 4.07 12.05 11.92
CA LEU A 62 4.53 13.17 12.75
C LEU A 62 4.13 13.01 14.21
N THR A 63 2.87 12.62 14.46
CA THR A 63 2.34 12.41 15.80
C THR A 63 2.99 11.20 16.48
N ALA A 64 3.16 10.10 15.75
CA ALA A 64 3.80 8.88 16.24
C ALA A 64 5.26 9.13 16.64
N ARG A 65 6.04 9.80 15.78
CA ARG A 65 7.42 10.20 16.09
C ARG A 65 7.50 11.10 17.31
N ARG A 66 6.60 12.09 17.43
CA ARG A 66 6.55 12.97 18.62
C ARG A 66 6.30 12.18 19.90
N ARG A 67 5.35 11.22 19.88
CA ARG A 67 5.05 10.37 21.04
C ARG A 67 6.22 9.47 21.43
N LEU A 68 6.88 8.85 20.45
CA LEU A 68 8.05 8.00 20.69
C LEU A 68 9.22 8.78 21.30
N ARG A 69 9.50 9.99 20.78
CA ARG A 69 10.54 10.87 21.35
C ARG A 69 10.20 11.30 22.78
N ALA A 70 8.94 11.64 23.06
CA ALA A 70 8.50 11.96 24.41
C ALA A 70 8.65 10.78 25.39
N ALA A 71 8.55 9.55 24.90
CA ALA A 71 8.79 8.33 25.67
C ALA A 71 10.29 7.92 25.75
N GLY A 72 11.21 8.72 25.18
CA GLY A 72 12.64 8.40 25.14
C GLY A 72 13.05 7.39 24.05
N ALA A 73 12.11 6.92 23.23
CA ALA A 73 12.36 5.97 22.14
C ALA A 73 12.78 6.70 20.85
N TRP A 74 13.93 7.38 20.89
CA TRP A 74 14.42 8.20 19.77
C TRP A 74 14.69 7.38 18.51
N GLN A 75 15.37 6.24 18.65
CA GLN A 75 15.69 5.37 17.52
C GLN A 75 14.42 4.90 16.80
N SER A 76 13.43 4.39 17.55
CA SER A 76 12.16 3.96 16.98
C SER A 76 11.39 5.09 16.28
N ALA A 77 11.55 6.33 16.73
CA ALA A 77 10.95 7.48 16.04
C ALA A 77 11.61 7.74 14.68
N ASP A 78 12.94 7.65 14.63
CA ASP A 78 13.70 7.90 13.41
C ASP A 78 13.57 6.74 12.40
N ASP A 79 13.31 5.54 12.90
CA ASP A 79 13.08 4.33 12.09
C ASP A 79 11.72 4.33 11.36
N ILE A 80 10.77 5.19 11.74
CA ILE A 80 9.51 5.34 11.01
C ILE A 80 9.79 5.98 9.65
N VAL A 81 9.54 5.26 8.57
CA VAL A 81 9.64 5.74 7.19
C VAL A 81 8.24 5.82 6.57
N VAL A 82 8.00 6.86 5.77
CA VAL A 82 6.77 7.01 4.98
C VAL A 82 7.14 7.07 3.51
N VAL A 83 6.61 6.13 2.72
CA VAL A 83 6.73 6.15 1.26
C VAL A 83 5.37 6.44 0.66
N SER A 84 5.31 7.37 -0.30
CA SER A 84 4.10 7.72 -1.04
C SER A 84 4.41 7.85 -2.53
N GLY A 85 3.42 7.57 -3.37
CA GLY A 85 3.55 7.72 -4.82
C GLY A 85 2.59 6.85 -5.62
N PRO A 86 2.73 6.84 -6.96
CA PRO A 86 2.04 5.89 -7.83
C PRO A 86 2.69 4.51 -7.74
N LEU A 87 2.56 3.87 -6.57
CA LEU A 87 3.08 2.54 -6.32
C LEU A 87 2.21 1.48 -7.00
N PRO A 88 2.78 0.45 -7.63
CA PRO A 88 2.00 -0.65 -8.19
C PRO A 88 1.09 -1.28 -7.13
N VAL A 89 -0.14 -1.61 -7.51
CA VAL A 89 -1.13 -2.18 -6.58
C VAL A 89 -0.66 -3.49 -5.95
N GLU A 90 0.12 -4.27 -6.71
CA GLU A 90 0.72 -5.51 -6.22
C GLU A 90 1.73 -5.26 -5.10
N GLU A 91 2.61 -4.28 -5.27
CA GLU A 91 3.62 -3.89 -4.27
C GLU A 91 2.94 -3.41 -2.97
N ILE A 92 1.90 -2.59 -3.10
CA ILE A 92 1.09 -2.14 -1.95
C ILE A 92 0.50 -3.35 -1.21
N ASN A 93 -0.14 -4.28 -1.93
CA ASN A 93 -0.77 -5.44 -1.30
C ASN A 93 0.28 -6.41 -0.70
N ASN A 94 1.44 -6.56 -1.33
CA ASN A 94 2.54 -7.36 -0.78
C ASN A 94 3.10 -6.75 0.51
N CYS A 95 3.16 -5.41 0.60
CA CYS A 95 3.51 -4.71 1.84
C CYS A 95 2.53 -5.03 2.99
N LEU A 96 1.23 -5.17 2.70
CA LEU A 96 0.21 -5.49 3.72
C LEU A 96 0.20 -6.97 4.11
N ARG A 97 0.51 -7.86 3.17
CA ARG A 97 0.39 -9.32 3.35
C ARG A 97 1.66 -9.96 3.89
N ILE A 98 2.83 -9.50 3.45
CA ILE A 98 4.11 -10.13 3.74
C ILE A 98 4.88 -9.25 4.74
N ARG A 99 5.07 -9.76 5.96
CA ARG A 99 5.87 -9.07 6.99
C ARG A 99 7.29 -8.80 6.48
N GLY A 100 7.75 -7.56 6.66
CA GLY A 100 9.09 -7.12 6.24
C GLY A 100 9.25 -6.85 4.74
N TYR A 101 8.19 -6.98 3.93
CA TYR A 101 8.27 -6.71 2.51
C TYR A 101 8.56 -5.24 2.21
N CYS A 102 8.02 -4.30 3.00
CA CYS A 102 8.27 -2.87 2.82
C CYS A 102 9.75 -2.52 2.81
N ARG A 103 10.57 -3.19 3.63
CA ARG A 103 12.02 -2.98 3.64
C ARG A 103 12.67 -3.36 2.31
N ARG A 104 12.30 -4.52 1.75
CA ARG A 104 12.80 -4.97 0.44
C ARG A 104 12.29 -4.10 -0.70
N MET A 105 11.03 -3.64 -0.59
CA MET A 105 10.41 -2.71 -1.54
C MET A 105 11.13 -1.35 -1.52
N PHE A 106 11.46 -0.84 -0.33
CA PHE A 106 12.14 0.44 -0.15
C PHE A 106 13.54 0.44 -0.76
N GLN A 107 14.31 -0.64 -0.61
CA GLN A 107 15.63 -0.79 -1.22
C GLN A 107 15.60 -0.78 -2.75
N ARG A 108 14.50 -1.24 -3.36
CA ARG A 108 14.30 -1.29 -4.81
C ARG A 108 13.41 -0.16 -5.32
N LEU A 109 13.11 0.85 -4.50
CA LEU A 109 12.10 1.85 -4.84
C LEU A 109 12.40 2.51 -6.19
N ALA A 110 13.67 2.84 -6.45
CA ALA A 110 14.12 3.44 -7.71
C ALA A 110 13.95 2.54 -8.96
N SER A 111 13.88 1.22 -8.81
CA SER A 111 13.74 0.27 -9.92
C SER A 111 12.31 -0.24 -10.11
N LEU A 112 11.37 0.16 -9.26
CA LEU A 112 9.96 -0.18 -9.46
C LEU A 112 9.41 0.48 -10.73
N PRO A 113 8.44 -0.15 -11.41
CA PRO A 113 7.71 0.54 -12.46
C PRO A 113 6.90 1.68 -11.81
N HIS A 114 7.40 2.90 -11.95
CA HIS A 114 6.73 4.09 -11.43
C HIS A 114 5.66 4.50 -12.43
N GLY A 115 4.41 4.30 -12.06
CA GLY A 115 3.30 4.68 -12.91
C GLY A 115 2.05 3.88 -12.62
N LYS A 116 0.90 4.54 -12.71
CA LYS A 116 -0.43 3.90 -12.70
C LYS A 116 -0.69 3.08 -13.98
N TRP A 117 0.35 2.75 -14.73
CA TRP A 117 0.28 2.20 -16.07
C TRP A 117 0.63 0.72 -16.02
N GLN A 118 -0.34 -0.08 -16.41
CA GLN A 118 -0.22 -1.51 -16.64
C GLN A 118 1.00 -1.79 -17.53
N ALA A 119 1.85 -2.72 -17.12
CA ALA A 119 2.38 -3.64 -18.10
C ALA A 119 1.32 -4.74 -18.25
N ASP A 120 0.34 -4.47 -19.12
CA ASP A 120 -0.48 -5.51 -19.74
C ASP A 120 0.49 -6.34 -20.60
N LYS A 121 1.25 -7.22 -19.96
CA LYS A 121 2.14 -8.17 -20.64
C LYS A 121 1.39 -9.50 -20.69
N THR A 122 1.08 -9.89 -21.93
CA THR A 122 0.70 -11.23 -22.41
C THR A 122 -0.72 -11.73 -22.13
N ALA A 123 -1.67 -11.24 -22.93
CA ALA A 123 -2.79 -12.05 -23.44
C ALA A 123 -3.16 -11.63 -24.88
N SER A 124 -2.18 -11.61 -25.78
CA SER A 124 -2.43 -11.58 -27.23
C SER A 124 -1.30 -12.31 -27.97
N SER A 125 -1.70 -13.10 -28.97
CA SER A 125 -0.91 -14.06 -29.79
C SER A 125 -0.62 -15.40 -29.10
N GLN A 126 -1.12 -16.57 -29.53
CA GLN A 126 -1.65 -16.93 -30.84
C GLN A 126 -2.52 -18.19 -30.73
N SER A 127 -3.72 -18.09 -31.29
CA SER A 127 -4.36 -19.21 -31.97
C SER A 127 -3.38 -19.79 -32.98
N ARG A 128 -3.01 -21.05 -32.80
CA ARG A 128 -2.72 -21.96 -33.90
C ARG A 128 -3.44 -23.28 -33.63
N ARG A 129 -4.65 -23.34 -34.15
CA ARG A 129 -5.18 -24.59 -34.72
C ARG A 129 -4.38 -24.89 -35.98
N ALA A 130 -3.79 -26.07 -36.05
CA ALA A 130 -3.83 -27.02 -37.16
C ALA A 130 -3.11 -28.29 -36.69
#